data_AF-A0A819JM14-F1
#
_entry.id   AF-A0A819JM14-F1
#
_cell.length_a   1.000
_cell.length_b   1.000
_cell.length_c   1.000
_cell.angle_alpha   90.00
_cell.angle_beta   90.00
_cell.angle_gamma   90.00
#
_symmetry.space_group_name_H-M   'P 1'
#
loop_
_entity.id
_entity.type
_entity.pdbx_description
1 polymer ?
#
loop_
_entity_poly.entity_id
_entity_poly.type
_entity_poly.pdbx_seq_one_letter_code
_entity_poly.pdbx_strand_id
1 'polypeptide(L)'
;MTLYEYLLKPVKSIRKNLHIRCLSEIVKQFSKFSSRDELIEYSQRPIEYCYGNRMIEACSPNNSTPINLIKLASDLRNQLLVRIAHCIHHFQSLPFLPAANPTLLSLHERYLKLFEKLTFFSIIKTNEDEEKFFNLINMFILQSNDIIGHLSIGCREAEKHFKSYKIMEEFLDNVLQNRLSMRLLADHYLELHKQQKKKDFNNNWRGAICMNFSPAKAVQQCIDDVSSICFETYSVVPYVQIENCMHKPLPYFPSVVEYILRELLKNSMRAIVEYNKVLLGNMQHVKNFFNENRQDALCKIFITSDPNDEHFTIAIQDQGGGIDEINETLFRYMFTGDIKEKEEEETNVIADFQERMIQS
;
A
#
# COMPACT_ATOMS: atom_id res chain seq x y z
N MET A 1 -16.50 26.67 -16.66
CA MET A 1 -17.07 26.14 -17.91
C MET A 1 -17.69 24.79 -17.57
N THR A 2 -19.01 24.72 -17.57
CA THR A 2 -19.73 23.48 -17.23
C THR A 2 -19.70 22.50 -18.40
N LEU A 3 -19.92 21.21 -18.12
CA LEU A 3 -19.92 20.08 -19.07
C LEU A 3 -20.71 20.37 -20.37
N TYR A 4 -21.79 21.15 -20.26
CA TYR A 4 -22.70 21.48 -21.35
C TYR A 4 -22.12 22.51 -22.34
N GLU A 5 -21.31 23.46 -21.84
CA GLU A 5 -20.75 24.57 -22.63
C GLU A 5 -19.58 24.12 -23.52
N TYR A 6 -18.84 23.09 -23.10
CA TYR A 6 -17.72 22.55 -23.88
C TYR A 6 -18.20 21.71 -25.08
N LEU A 7 -19.35 21.04 -24.95
CA LEU A 7 -19.91 20.14 -25.96
C LEU A 7 -20.64 20.85 -27.10
N LEU A 8 -21.06 22.11 -26.93
CA LEU A 8 -21.87 22.85 -27.92
C LEU A 8 -21.06 23.72 -28.90
N LYS A 9 -19.73 23.78 -28.83
CA LYS A 9 -18.93 24.58 -29.78
C LYS A 9 -18.82 23.87 -31.14
N PRO A 10 -19.29 24.47 -32.25
CA PRO A 10 -19.23 23.84 -33.56
C PRO A 10 -17.86 24.09 -34.21
N VAL A 11 -17.00 23.08 -34.38
CA VAL A 11 -15.77 23.21 -35.21
C VAL A 11 -15.42 21.92 -35.95
N LYS A 12 -15.22 22.08 -37.27
CA LYS A 12 -14.86 21.11 -38.32
C LYS A 12 -13.54 20.36 -38.06
N SER A 13 -13.52 19.02 -38.23
CA SER A 13 -12.42 18.19 -38.81
C SER A 13 -12.56 16.70 -38.41
N ILE A 14 -12.35 15.81 -39.39
CA ILE A 14 -12.60 14.35 -39.35
C ILE A 14 -11.73 13.60 -38.31
N ARG A 15 -10.57 14.14 -37.91
CA ARG A 15 -9.75 13.58 -36.80
C ARG A 15 -10.40 13.73 -35.41
N LYS A 16 -11.37 14.63 -35.24
CA LYS A 16 -12.13 14.73 -33.97
C LYS A 16 -13.17 13.62 -33.81
N ASN A 17 -13.65 12.95 -34.85
CA ASN A 17 -14.73 11.95 -34.68
C ASN A 17 -14.29 10.72 -33.88
N LEU A 18 -13.02 10.31 -33.97
CA LEU A 18 -12.47 9.23 -33.14
C LEU A 18 -12.31 9.69 -31.68
N HIS A 19 -11.75 10.88 -31.46
CA HIS A 19 -11.62 11.48 -30.13
C HIS A 19 -12.97 11.80 -29.48
N ILE A 20 -13.97 12.26 -30.25
CA ILE A 20 -15.33 12.53 -29.77
C ILE A 20 -16.04 11.21 -29.46
N ARG A 21 -15.88 10.16 -30.27
CA ARG A 21 -16.41 8.83 -29.93
C ARG A 21 -15.80 8.30 -28.63
N CYS A 22 -14.47 8.33 -28.52
CA CYS A 22 -13.74 7.90 -27.33
C CYS A 22 -14.13 8.72 -26.09
N LEU A 23 -14.19 10.05 -26.19
CA LEU A 23 -14.67 10.92 -25.12
C LEU A 23 -16.16 10.68 -24.82
N SER A 24 -16.99 10.37 -25.82
CA SER A 24 -18.40 10.03 -25.62
C SER A 24 -18.57 8.69 -24.91
N GLU A 25 -17.69 7.73 -25.15
CA GLU A 25 -17.66 6.43 -24.47
C GLU A 25 -17.19 6.57 -23.03
N ILE A 26 -16.13 7.36 -22.81
CA ILE A 26 -15.64 7.72 -21.48
C ILE A 26 -16.73 8.46 -20.68
N VAL A 27 -17.39 9.46 -21.28
CA VAL A 27 -18.49 10.19 -20.63
C VAL A 27 -19.70 9.28 -20.37
N LYS A 28 -20.01 8.33 -21.27
CA LYS A 28 -21.04 7.30 -21.03
C LYS A 28 -20.66 6.34 -19.91
N GLN A 29 -19.38 5.99 -19.79
CA GLN A 29 -18.88 5.21 -18.65
C GLN A 29 -19.09 6.00 -17.36
N PHE A 30 -18.63 7.25 -17.28
CA PHE A 30 -18.86 8.08 -16.10
C PHE A 30 -20.35 8.27 -15.74
N SER A 31 -21.23 8.45 -16.73
CA SER A 31 -22.66 8.67 -16.48
C SER A 31 -23.44 7.42 -16.09
N LYS A 32 -23.02 6.23 -16.55
CA LYS A 32 -23.65 4.94 -16.19
C LYS A 32 -23.51 4.59 -14.71
N PHE A 33 -22.51 5.15 -14.02
CA PHE A 33 -22.15 4.76 -12.66
C PHE A 33 -22.40 5.85 -11.60
N SER A 34 -22.64 7.11 -11.98
CA SER A 34 -23.05 8.17 -11.03
C SER A 34 -24.50 8.03 -10.52
N SER A 35 -25.27 7.09 -11.08
CA SER A 35 -26.72 7.00 -10.94
C SER A 35 -27.22 5.85 -10.04
N ARG A 36 -26.35 5.28 -9.20
CA ARG A 36 -26.78 4.31 -8.18
C ARG A 36 -26.99 5.00 -6.84
N ASP A 37 -28.25 5.13 -6.42
CA ASP A 37 -28.63 5.72 -5.14
C ASP A 37 -27.90 5.06 -3.95
N GLU A 38 -27.70 3.74 -4.00
CA GLU A 38 -26.93 3.00 -2.99
C GLU A 38 -25.48 3.49 -2.87
N LEU A 39 -24.79 3.79 -3.98
CA LEU A 39 -23.40 4.26 -3.95
C LEU A 39 -23.29 5.62 -3.25
N ILE A 40 -24.25 6.50 -3.51
CA ILE A 40 -24.33 7.82 -2.87
C ILE A 40 -24.62 7.62 -1.37
N GLU A 41 -25.55 6.75 -1.03
CA GLU A 41 -25.86 6.43 0.37
C GLU A 41 -24.64 5.92 1.14
N TYR A 42 -23.89 4.94 0.60
CA TYR A 42 -22.72 4.38 1.26
C TYR A 42 -21.54 5.36 1.34
N SER A 43 -21.36 6.25 0.35
CA SER A 43 -20.29 7.26 0.37
C SER A 43 -20.56 8.39 1.37
N GLN A 44 -21.80 8.59 1.81
CA GLN A 44 -22.15 9.55 2.86
C GLN A 44 -21.99 8.98 4.28
N ARG A 45 -21.89 7.66 4.43
CA ARG A 45 -21.70 7.03 5.75
C ARG A 45 -20.27 7.28 6.26
N PRO A 46 -20.08 7.55 7.56
CA PRO A 46 -18.74 7.71 8.11
C PRO A 46 -17.98 6.38 8.08
N ILE A 47 -16.67 6.46 7.83
CA ILE A 47 -15.77 5.31 7.97
C ILE A 47 -15.54 5.07 9.47
N GLU A 48 -15.94 3.91 9.96
CA GLU A 48 -15.66 3.53 11.35
C GLU A 48 -14.21 3.04 11.48
N TYR A 49 -13.43 3.68 12.35
CA TYR A 49 -12.07 3.25 12.64
C TYR A 49 -12.06 2.01 13.55
N CYS A 50 -11.51 0.91 13.03
CA CYS A 50 -11.30 -0.33 13.77
C CYS A 50 -9.88 -0.34 14.33
N TYR A 51 -9.74 0.04 15.60
CA TYR A 51 -8.48 -0.02 16.31
C TYR A 51 -8.12 -1.48 16.67
N GLY A 52 -6.83 -1.80 16.71
CA GLY A 52 -6.34 -3.15 16.97
C GLY A 52 -6.87 -3.75 18.27
N ASN A 53 -7.00 -2.94 19.34
CA ASN A 53 -7.60 -3.37 20.61
C ASN A 53 -9.06 -3.84 20.44
N ARG A 54 -9.89 -3.12 19.68
CA ARG A 54 -11.28 -3.53 19.41
C ARG A 54 -11.33 -4.84 18.61
N MET A 55 -10.41 -5.03 17.67
CA MET A 55 -10.30 -6.27 16.89
C MET A 55 -9.89 -7.46 17.79
N ILE A 56 -8.95 -7.23 18.71
CA ILE A 56 -8.51 -8.20 19.72
C ILE A 56 -9.65 -8.56 20.69
N GLU A 57 -10.41 -7.57 21.17
CA GLU A 57 -11.55 -7.74 22.08
C GLU A 57 -12.69 -8.53 21.43
N ALA A 58 -12.95 -8.30 20.14
CA ALA A 58 -13.94 -9.04 19.36
C ALA A 58 -13.62 -10.54 19.23
N CYS A 59 -12.36 -10.94 19.42
CA CYS A 59 -11.92 -12.34 19.36
C CYS A 59 -12.19 -13.16 20.64
N SER A 60 -12.94 -12.62 21.61
CA SER A 60 -13.23 -13.17 22.95
C SER A 60 -12.03 -13.12 23.92
N PRO A 61 -12.27 -12.76 25.20
CA PRO A 61 -11.19 -12.68 26.21
C PRO A 61 -10.65 -14.04 26.67
N ASN A 62 -11.41 -15.15 26.52
CA ASN A 62 -11.10 -16.42 27.19
C ASN A 62 -10.90 -17.64 26.27
N ASN A 63 -10.85 -17.49 24.93
CA ASN A 63 -10.74 -18.60 23.95
C ASN A 63 -11.79 -19.72 24.06
N SER A 64 -12.79 -19.58 24.93
CA SER A 64 -13.78 -20.61 25.27
C SER A 64 -15.09 -20.46 24.50
N THR A 65 -15.33 -19.30 23.88
CA THR A 65 -16.47 -19.07 22.98
C THR A 65 -15.99 -19.02 21.53
N PRO A 66 -16.56 -19.82 20.61
CA PRO A 66 -16.19 -19.76 19.21
C PRO A 66 -16.49 -18.37 18.63
N ILE A 67 -15.57 -17.86 17.81
CA ILE A 67 -15.74 -16.58 17.12
C ILE A 67 -16.98 -16.67 16.22
N ASN A 68 -17.82 -15.64 16.26
CA ASN A 68 -19.00 -15.55 15.42
C ASN A 68 -18.60 -15.01 14.03
N LEU A 69 -18.13 -15.92 13.16
CA LEU A 69 -17.72 -15.59 11.79
C LEU A 69 -18.85 -14.99 10.96
N ILE A 70 -20.10 -15.42 11.15
CA ILE A 70 -21.26 -14.87 10.43
C ILE A 70 -21.43 -13.38 10.74
N LYS A 71 -21.34 -13.01 12.02
CA LYS A 71 -21.39 -11.60 12.43
C LYS A 71 -20.21 -10.81 11.88
N LEU A 72 -18.98 -11.33 12.02
CA LEU A 72 -17.78 -10.67 11.50
C LEU A 72 -17.82 -10.47 9.99
N ALA A 73 -18.31 -11.46 9.24
CA ALA A 73 -18.47 -11.38 7.80
C ALA A 73 -19.51 -10.32 7.41
N SER A 74 -20.63 -10.26 8.12
CA SER A 74 -21.66 -9.23 7.92
C SER A 74 -21.13 -7.83 8.21
N ASP A 75 -20.41 -7.67 9.32
CA ASP A 75 -19.79 -6.40 9.71
C ASP A 75 -18.73 -5.99 8.69
N LEU A 76 -17.85 -6.91 8.28
CA LEU A 76 -16.84 -6.68 7.24
C LEU A 76 -17.46 -6.25 5.92
N ARG A 77 -18.52 -6.94 5.45
CA ARG A 77 -19.24 -6.56 4.21
C ARG A 77 -19.70 -5.11 4.27
N ASN A 78 -20.32 -4.69 5.36
CA ASN A 78 -20.80 -3.31 5.53
C ASN A 78 -19.63 -2.31 5.55
N GLN A 79 -18.57 -2.61 6.28
CA GLN A 79 -17.36 -1.78 6.38
C GLN A 79 -16.62 -1.63 5.05
N LEU A 80 -16.58 -2.69 4.23
CA LEU A 80 -16.01 -2.65 2.89
C LEU A 80 -16.88 -1.84 1.93
N LEU A 81 -18.21 -2.01 1.94
CA LEU A 81 -19.12 -1.25 1.08
C LEU A 81 -18.95 0.27 1.27
N VAL A 82 -18.88 0.73 2.52
CA VAL A 82 -18.62 2.15 2.85
C VAL A 82 -17.27 2.59 2.27
N ARG A 83 -16.17 1.89 2.58
CA ARG A 83 -14.82 2.27 2.14
C ARG A 83 -14.65 2.25 0.62
N ILE A 84 -15.26 1.29 -0.06
CA ILE A 84 -15.23 1.20 -1.52
C ILE A 84 -16.03 2.35 -2.14
N ALA A 85 -17.18 2.71 -1.56
CA ALA A 85 -17.95 3.87 -2.01
C ALA A 85 -17.15 5.18 -1.87
N HIS A 86 -16.43 5.36 -0.75
CA HIS A 86 -15.49 6.47 -0.58
C HIS A 86 -14.36 6.46 -1.63
N CYS A 87 -13.72 5.31 -1.85
CA CYS A 87 -12.72 5.17 -2.92
C CYS A 87 -13.28 5.59 -4.28
N ILE A 88 -14.45 5.08 -4.67
CA ILE A 88 -15.11 5.44 -5.93
C ILE A 88 -15.37 6.95 -6.00
N HIS A 89 -15.84 7.56 -4.90
CA HIS A 89 -16.05 8.99 -4.82
C HIS A 89 -14.76 9.79 -5.02
N HIS A 90 -13.62 9.35 -4.47
CA HIS A 90 -12.32 10.00 -4.70
C HIS A 90 -11.91 9.94 -6.19
N PHE A 91 -12.11 8.80 -6.87
CA PHE A 91 -11.89 8.71 -8.32
C PHE A 91 -12.81 9.65 -9.11
N GLN A 92 -14.09 9.75 -8.72
CA GLN A 92 -15.07 10.62 -9.37
C GLN A 92 -14.82 12.11 -9.10
N SER A 93 -14.07 12.44 -8.05
CA SER A 93 -13.70 13.81 -7.69
C SER A 93 -12.47 14.32 -8.44
N LEU A 94 -11.75 13.44 -9.16
CA LEU A 94 -10.62 13.85 -9.98
C LEU A 94 -11.02 14.82 -11.09
N PRO A 95 -10.14 15.75 -11.51
CA PRO A 95 -10.36 16.53 -12.71
C PRO A 95 -10.53 15.61 -13.93
N PHE A 96 -11.28 16.07 -14.94
CA PHE A 96 -11.66 15.24 -16.09
C PHE A 96 -10.48 14.55 -16.79
N LEU A 97 -9.37 15.28 -17.01
CA LEU A 97 -8.22 14.73 -17.75
C LEU A 97 -7.50 13.62 -16.98
N PRO A 98 -7.14 13.78 -15.69
CA PRO A 98 -6.69 12.66 -14.87
C PRO A 98 -7.71 11.51 -14.78
N ALA A 99 -8.99 11.81 -14.56
CA ALA A 99 -10.02 10.78 -14.47
C ALA A 99 -10.16 9.95 -15.77
N ALA A 100 -9.92 10.58 -16.93
CA ALA A 100 -9.94 9.94 -18.23
C ALA A 100 -8.65 9.18 -18.59
N ASN A 101 -7.63 9.19 -17.72
CA ASN A 101 -6.44 8.35 -17.91
C ASN A 101 -6.88 6.86 -17.94
N PRO A 102 -6.47 6.07 -18.95
CA PRO A 102 -6.93 4.68 -19.09
C PRO A 102 -6.64 3.80 -17.88
N THR A 103 -5.49 4.00 -17.24
CA THR A 103 -5.04 3.24 -16.07
C THR A 103 -5.88 3.58 -14.84
N LEU A 104 -6.09 4.87 -14.56
CA LEU A 104 -6.95 5.32 -13.46
C LEU A 104 -8.43 4.95 -13.68
N LEU A 105 -8.91 5.04 -14.93
CA LEU A 105 -10.27 4.65 -15.28
C LEU A 105 -10.49 3.14 -15.10
N SER A 106 -9.51 2.31 -15.49
CA SER A 106 -9.54 0.86 -15.26
C SER A 106 -9.61 0.52 -13.77
N LEU A 107 -8.84 1.22 -12.93
CA LEU A 107 -8.91 1.06 -11.46
C LEU A 107 -10.26 1.47 -10.89
N HIS A 108 -10.81 2.60 -11.34
CA HIS A 108 -12.15 3.02 -10.97
C HIS A 108 -13.21 1.96 -11.34
N GLU A 109 -13.14 1.37 -12.54
CA GLU A 109 -14.04 0.27 -12.94
C GLU A 109 -13.89 -0.98 -12.06
N ARG A 110 -12.67 -1.29 -11.61
CA ARG A 110 -12.42 -2.43 -10.70
C ARG A 110 -13.09 -2.21 -9.35
N TYR A 111 -12.97 -1.01 -8.77
CA TYR A 111 -13.66 -0.67 -7.52
C TYR A 111 -15.18 -0.69 -7.68
N LEU A 112 -15.71 -0.19 -8.81
CA LEU A 112 -17.13 -0.31 -9.13
C LEU A 112 -17.57 -1.77 -9.15
N LYS A 113 -16.94 -2.61 -9.98
CA LYS A 113 -17.28 -4.05 -10.09
C LYS A 113 -17.24 -4.75 -8.74
N LEU A 114 -16.30 -4.39 -7.86
CA LEU A 114 -16.23 -4.90 -6.51
C LEU A 114 -17.42 -4.45 -5.66
N PHE A 115 -17.76 -3.16 -5.69
CA PHE A 115 -18.93 -2.63 -5.02
C PHE A 115 -20.20 -3.38 -5.43
N GLU A 116 -20.40 -3.57 -6.75
CA GLU A 116 -21.55 -4.34 -7.26
C GLU A 116 -21.57 -5.77 -6.72
N LYS A 117 -20.44 -6.47 -6.76
CA LYS A 117 -20.36 -7.85 -6.24
C LYS A 117 -20.72 -7.94 -4.76
N LEU A 118 -20.31 -6.96 -3.96
CA LEU A 118 -20.60 -6.92 -2.52
C LEU A 118 -22.05 -6.53 -2.23
N THR A 119 -22.64 -5.61 -3.00
CA THR A 119 -24.07 -5.24 -2.83
C THR A 119 -24.98 -6.40 -3.21
N PHE A 120 -24.70 -7.08 -4.33
CA PHE A 120 -25.45 -8.27 -4.76
C PHE A 120 -25.23 -9.51 -3.89
N PHE A 121 -24.19 -9.53 -3.06
CA PHE A 121 -23.98 -10.62 -2.11
C PHE A 121 -25.12 -10.66 -1.09
N SER A 122 -25.76 -11.82 -0.96
CA SER A 122 -26.90 -12.02 -0.06
C SER A 122 -26.52 -11.80 1.42
N ILE A 123 -27.52 -11.47 2.25
CA ILE A 123 -27.32 -11.33 3.69
C ILE A 123 -26.73 -12.63 4.24
N ILE A 124 -25.60 -12.51 4.94
CA ILE A 124 -24.86 -13.63 5.50
C ILE A 124 -25.59 -14.12 6.75
N LYS A 125 -26.22 -15.29 6.69
CA LYS A 125 -26.98 -15.87 7.81
C LYS A 125 -26.53 -17.27 8.19
N THR A 126 -25.94 -18.00 7.25
CA THR A 126 -25.52 -19.38 7.44
C THR A 126 -24.00 -19.51 7.30
N ASN A 127 -23.46 -20.63 7.80
CA ASN A 127 -22.05 -20.96 7.57
C ASN A 127 -21.73 -21.14 6.08
N GLU A 128 -22.69 -21.58 5.27
CA GLU A 128 -22.49 -21.70 3.81
C GLU A 128 -22.37 -20.32 3.14
N ASP A 129 -23.15 -19.33 3.59
CA ASP A 129 -23.04 -17.96 3.11
C ASP A 129 -21.69 -17.33 3.52
N GLU A 130 -21.26 -17.58 4.75
CA GLU A 130 -19.97 -17.12 5.27
C GLU A 130 -18.81 -17.72 4.48
N GLU A 131 -18.88 -19.01 4.14
CA GLU A 131 -17.88 -19.67 3.31
C GLU A 131 -17.81 -19.06 1.89
N LYS A 132 -18.97 -18.79 1.28
CA LYS A 132 -19.04 -18.10 -0.02
C LYS A 132 -18.43 -16.70 0.07
N PHE A 133 -18.69 -15.99 1.17
CA PHE A 133 -18.14 -14.66 1.41
C PHE A 133 -16.62 -14.69 1.62
N PHE A 134 -16.10 -15.66 2.39
CA PHE A 134 -14.67 -15.90 2.54
C PHE A 134 -13.97 -16.07 1.19
N ASN A 135 -14.52 -16.89 0.31
CA ASN A 135 -13.98 -17.10 -1.03
C ASN A 135 -14.01 -15.83 -1.89
N LEU A 136 -15.09 -15.04 -1.80
CA LEU A 136 -15.20 -13.75 -2.49
C LEU A 136 -14.12 -12.76 -2.04
N ILE A 137 -13.93 -12.60 -0.72
CA ILE A 137 -12.93 -11.69 -0.16
C ILE A 137 -11.52 -12.16 -0.48
N ASN A 138 -11.22 -13.45 -0.36
CA ASN A 138 -9.92 -14.00 -0.70
C ASN A 138 -9.57 -13.76 -2.19
N MET A 139 -10.52 -13.97 -3.09
CA MET A 139 -10.35 -13.64 -4.51
C MET A 139 -10.11 -12.14 -4.72
N PHE A 140 -10.86 -11.27 -4.05
CA PHE A 140 -10.68 -9.82 -4.16
C PHE A 140 -9.28 -9.37 -3.71
N ILE A 141 -8.81 -9.89 -2.58
CA ILE A 141 -7.49 -9.61 -2.03
C ILE A 141 -6.39 -9.96 -3.03
N LEU A 142 -6.44 -11.16 -3.62
CA LEU A 142 -5.49 -11.59 -4.66
C LEU A 142 -5.56 -10.69 -5.90
N GLN A 143 -6.76 -10.34 -6.33
CA GLN A 143 -6.99 -9.44 -7.46
C GLN A 143 -6.64 -7.98 -7.18
N SER A 144 -6.19 -7.61 -5.97
CA SER A 144 -5.93 -6.22 -5.58
C SER A 144 -4.44 -5.89 -5.39
N ASN A 145 -3.55 -6.86 -5.61
CA ASN A 145 -2.12 -6.72 -5.33
C ASN A 145 -1.44 -5.69 -6.24
N ASP A 146 -1.84 -5.65 -7.51
CA ASP A 146 -1.30 -4.76 -8.56
C ASP A 146 -1.86 -3.32 -8.50
N ILE A 147 -2.82 -3.02 -7.62
CA ILE A 147 -3.51 -1.72 -7.58
C ILE A 147 -2.52 -0.58 -7.30
N ILE A 148 -1.55 -0.76 -6.40
CA ILE A 148 -0.59 0.30 -6.06
C ILE A 148 0.30 0.62 -7.28
N GLY A 149 0.78 -0.41 -7.99
CA GLY A 149 1.55 -0.23 -9.23
C GLY A 149 0.74 0.50 -10.30
N HIS A 150 -0.51 0.13 -10.53
CA HIS A 150 -1.39 0.82 -11.48
C HIS A 150 -1.73 2.25 -11.05
N LEU A 151 -1.95 2.49 -9.75
CA LEU A 151 -2.19 3.85 -9.23
C LEU A 151 -0.97 4.72 -9.52
N SER A 152 0.22 4.18 -9.26
CA SER A 152 1.48 4.82 -9.59
C SER A 152 1.51 5.16 -11.09
N ILE A 153 1.47 4.16 -11.97
CA ILE A 153 1.52 4.37 -13.43
C ILE A 153 0.48 5.41 -13.90
N GLY A 154 -0.78 5.27 -13.50
CA GLY A 154 -1.84 6.17 -13.91
C GLY A 154 -1.67 7.61 -13.41
N CYS A 155 -1.21 7.81 -12.18
CA CYS A 155 -0.90 9.14 -11.65
C CYS A 155 0.31 9.77 -12.33
N ARG A 156 1.35 8.99 -12.66
CA ARG A 156 2.53 9.47 -13.41
C ARG A 156 2.13 9.93 -14.80
N GLU A 157 1.37 9.12 -15.53
CA GLU A 157 0.88 9.45 -16.87
C GLU A 157 -0.02 10.69 -16.88
N ALA A 158 -0.82 10.86 -15.83
CA ALA A 158 -1.75 11.97 -15.68
C ALA A 158 -1.18 13.20 -14.98
N GLU A 159 0.09 13.18 -14.53
CA GLU A 159 0.66 14.18 -13.62
C GLU A 159 0.46 15.62 -14.10
N LYS A 160 0.86 15.88 -15.34
CA LYS A 160 0.72 17.20 -16.00
C LYS A 160 -0.73 17.69 -16.16
N HIS A 161 -1.71 16.81 -15.96
CA HIS A 161 -3.12 17.10 -16.11
C HIS A 161 -3.83 17.36 -14.77
N PHE A 162 -3.17 17.14 -13.64
CA PHE A 162 -3.63 17.64 -12.35
C PHE A 162 -3.46 19.16 -12.30
N LYS A 163 -4.42 19.86 -11.68
CA LYS A 163 -4.34 21.33 -11.56
C LYS A 163 -3.23 21.78 -10.60
N SER A 164 -2.92 20.94 -9.61
CA SER A 164 -1.84 21.12 -8.66
C SER A 164 -1.42 19.76 -8.11
N TYR A 165 -0.18 19.66 -7.63
CA TYR A 165 0.32 18.47 -6.94
C TYR A 165 -0.56 18.07 -5.75
N LYS A 166 -1.01 19.06 -4.96
CA LYS A 166 -1.88 18.86 -3.80
C LYS A 166 -3.15 18.06 -4.10
N ILE A 167 -3.76 18.24 -5.28
CA ILE A 167 -4.95 17.45 -5.66
C ILE A 167 -4.58 15.98 -5.91
N MET A 168 -3.41 15.72 -6.50
CA MET A 168 -2.92 14.35 -6.70
C MET A 168 -2.57 13.71 -5.36
N GLU A 169 -1.87 14.44 -4.50
CA GLU A 169 -1.49 14.02 -3.15
C GLU A 169 -2.72 13.67 -2.31
N GLU A 170 -3.70 14.57 -2.21
CA GLU A 170 -4.96 14.30 -1.50
C GLU A 170 -5.69 13.08 -2.08
N PHE A 171 -5.70 12.89 -3.40
CA PHE A 171 -6.29 11.72 -4.02
C PHE A 171 -5.54 10.43 -3.64
N LEU A 172 -4.21 10.42 -3.72
CA LEU A 172 -3.37 9.27 -3.41
C LEU A 172 -3.47 8.91 -1.92
N ASP A 173 -3.36 9.89 -1.02
CA ASP A 173 -3.49 9.69 0.42
C ASP A 173 -4.81 9.01 0.77
N ASN A 174 -5.92 9.55 0.26
CA ASN A 174 -7.25 9.01 0.55
C ASN A 174 -7.43 7.59 -0.01
N VAL A 175 -7.00 7.32 -1.24
CA VAL A 175 -7.14 5.99 -1.85
C VAL A 175 -6.23 4.96 -1.18
N LEU A 176 -4.97 5.32 -0.89
CA LEU A 176 -4.02 4.41 -0.25
C LEU A 176 -4.39 4.13 1.21
N GLN A 177 -4.84 5.14 1.97
CA GLN A 177 -5.32 4.97 3.33
C GLN A 177 -6.56 4.06 3.38
N ASN A 178 -7.56 4.30 2.52
CA ASN A 178 -8.74 3.44 2.45
C ASN A 178 -8.35 2.01 2.04
N ARG A 179 -7.44 1.85 1.09
CA ARG A 179 -6.96 0.54 0.67
C ARG A 179 -6.27 -0.21 1.80
N LEU A 180 -5.37 0.44 2.55
CA LEU A 180 -4.71 -0.15 3.71
C LEU A 180 -5.74 -0.59 4.75
N SER A 181 -6.73 0.26 5.05
CA SER A 181 -7.80 -0.06 5.99
C SER A 181 -8.62 -1.28 5.55
N MET A 182 -9.04 -1.33 4.28
CA MET A 182 -9.75 -2.49 3.72
C MET A 182 -8.91 -3.76 3.78
N ARG A 183 -7.61 -3.66 3.47
CA ARG A 183 -6.70 -4.81 3.48
C ARG A 183 -6.53 -5.39 4.88
N LEU A 184 -6.32 -4.54 5.89
CA LEU A 184 -6.18 -4.98 7.28
C LEU A 184 -7.43 -5.69 7.80
N LEU A 185 -8.62 -5.14 7.50
CA LEU A 185 -9.90 -5.73 7.90
C LEU A 185 -10.13 -7.09 7.23
N ALA A 186 -9.88 -7.17 5.92
CA ALA A 186 -10.04 -8.38 5.15
C ALA A 186 -9.04 -9.46 5.58
N ASP A 187 -7.75 -9.14 5.69
CA ASP A 187 -6.72 -10.09 6.10
C ASP A 187 -6.99 -10.62 7.52
N HIS A 188 -7.42 -9.76 8.44
CA HIS A 188 -7.80 -10.19 9.79
C HIS A 188 -8.96 -11.20 9.78
N TYR A 189 -10.03 -10.90 9.04
CA TYR A 189 -11.16 -11.84 8.88
C TYR A 189 -10.74 -13.16 8.23
N LEU A 190 -9.96 -13.11 7.15
CA LEU A 190 -9.49 -14.31 6.46
C LEU A 190 -8.65 -15.20 7.37
N GLU A 191 -7.77 -14.61 8.19
CA GLU A 191 -6.98 -15.35 9.18
C GLU A 191 -7.82 -15.93 10.31
N LEU A 192 -8.82 -15.19 10.83
CA LEU A 192 -9.74 -15.73 11.84
C LEU A 192 -10.51 -16.94 11.31
N HIS A 193 -11.02 -16.86 10.08
CA HIS A 193 -11.69 -17.97 9.41
C HIS A 193 -10.76 -19.20 9.30
N LYS A 194 -9.51 -19.02 8.87
CA LYS A 194 -8.52 -20.10 8.75
C LYS A 194 -8.19 -20.73 10.11
N GLN A 195 -7.98 -19.91 11.14
CA GLN A 195 -7.69 -20.35 12.52
C GLN A 195 -8.84 -21.21 13.07
N GLN A 196 -10.09 -20.75 12.91
CA GLN A 196 -11.27 -21.48 13.37
C GLN A 196 -11.46 -22.81 12.63
N LYS A 197 -11.23 -22.86 11.31
CA LYS A 197 -11.28 -24.12 10.54
C LYS A 197 -10.22 -25.13 10.98
N LYS A 198 -8.99 -24.68 11.20
CA LYS A 198 -7.88 -25.53 11.65
C LYS A 198 -8.01 -25.95 13.12
N LYS A 199 -8.94 -25.36 13.88
CA LYS A 199 -8.98 -25.42 15.35
C LYS A 199 -7.65 -25.01 15.98
N ASP A 200 -6.93 -24.12 15.31
CA ASP A 200 -5.64 -23.61 15.73
C ASP A 200 -5.88 -22.33 16.56
N PHE A 201 -6.11 -22.53 17.86
CA PHE A 201 -6.32 -21.46 18.83
C PHE A 201 -5.02 -21.09 19.53
N ASN A 202 -3.92 -21.01 18.78
CA ASN A 202 -2.65 -20.54 19.34
C ASN A 202 -2.83 -19.13 19.92
N ASN A 203 -2.53 -18.97 21.22
CA ASN A 203 -2.66 -17.70 21.93
C ASN A 203 -1.79 -16.56 21.35
N ASN A 204 -0.81 -16.89 20.49
CA ASN A 204 0.07 -15.91 19.87
C ASN A 204 -0.58 -15.13 18.73
N TRP A 205 -1.68 -15.61 18.14
CA TRP A 205 -2.31 -14.93 17.00
C TRP A 205 -3.81 -14.75 17.22
N ARG A 206 -4.32 -13.57 16.82
CA ARG A 206 -5.75 -13.27 16.75
C ARG A 206 -6.05 -12.68 15.38
N GLY A 207 -6.51 -13.53 14.47
CA GLY A 207 -6.57 -13.20 13.04
C GLY A 207 -5.18 -12.81 12.55
N ALA A 208 -5.07 -11.66 11.89
CA ALA A 208 -3.80 -11.12 11.39
C ALA A 208 -2.94 -10.39 12.44
N ILE A 209 -3.36 -10.36 13.72
CA ILE A 209 -2.63 -9.67 14.79
C ILE A 209 -1.75 -10.68 15.53
N CYS A 210 -0.45 -10.40 15.60
CA CYS A 210 0.48 -11.14 16.44
C CYS A 210 0.46 -10.54 17.85
N MET A 211 0.00 -11.30 18.83
CA MET A 211 -0.15 -10.85 20.22
C MET A 211 1.19 -10.62 20.91
N ASN A 212 2.23 -11.34 20.47
CA ASN A 212 3.59 -11.26 20.99
C ASN A 212 4.54 -10.79 19.88
N PHE A 213 4.21 -9.67 19.20
CA PHE A 213 5.05 -9.15 18.12
C PHE A 213 6.41 -8.68 18.66
N SER A 214 7.47 -9.08 17.96
CA SER A 214 8.85 -8.76 18.31
C SER A 214 9.46 -7.92 17.19
N PRO A 215 9.55 -6.58 17.34
CA PRO A 215 10.13 -5.73 16.32
C PRO A 215 11.53 -6.16 15.89
N ALA A 216 12.37 -6.62 16.83
CA ALA A 216 13.71 -7.12 16.51
C ALA A 216 13.72 -8.30 15.53
N LYS A 217 12.72 -9.20 15.61
CA LYS A 217 12.60 -10.33 14.68
C LYS A 217 12.12 -9.86 13.31
N ALA A 218 11.14 -8.94 13.28
CA ALA A 218 10.65 -8.35 12.04
C ALA A 218 11.76 -7.57 11.31
N VAL A 219 12.55 -6.78 12.06
CA VAL A 219 13.72 -6.07 11.54
C VAL A 219 14.74 -7.03 10.96
N GLN A 220 15.11 -8.10 11.69
CA GLN A 220 16.06 -9.09 11.19
C GLN A 220 15.57 -9.74 9.89
N GLN A 221 14.31 -10.16 9.83
CA GLN A 221 13.74 -10.74 8.61
C GLN A 221 13.79 -9.74 7.44
N CYS A 222 13.42 -8.48 7.68
CA CYS A 222 13.47 -7.46 6.63
C CYS A 222 14.91 -7.17 6.18
N ILE A 223 15.90 -7.24 7.07
CA ILE A 223 17.32 -7.14 6.68
C ILE A 223 17.68 -8.29 5.76
N ASP A 224 17.31 -9.53 6.09
CA ASP A 224 17.65 -10.71 5.28
C ASP A 224 16.99 -10.63 3.88
N ASP A 225 15.71 -10.24 3.83
CA ASP A 225 14.96 -10.05 2.59
C ASP A 225 15.62 -8.97 1.70
N VAL A 226 15.86 -7.78 2.26
CA VAL A 226 16.42 -6.64 1.51
C VAL A 226 17.89 -6.87 1.16
N SER A 227 18.65 -7.60 1.98
CA SER A 227 20.04 -7.97 1.69
C SER A 227 20.13 -8.82 0.43
N SER A 228 19.18 -9.73 0.22
CA SER A 228 19.11 -10.56 -0.99
C SER A 228 18.94 -9.69 -2.23
N ILE A 229 18.01 -8.72 -2.17
CA ILE A 229 17.74 -7.78 -3.25
C ILE A 229 18.95 -6.84 -3.50
N CYS A 230 19.57 -6.34 -2.43
CA CYS A 230 20.77 -5.51 -2.51
C CYS A 230 21.94 -6.27 -3.15
N PHE A 231 22.13 -7.54 -2.78
CA PHE A 231 23.17 -8.38 -3.36
C PHE A 231 22.93 -8.66 -4.85
N GLU A 232 21.70 -8.95 -5.26
CA GLU A 232 21.37 -9.14 -6.67
C GLU A 232 21.64 -7.89 -7.50
N THR A 233 21.46 -6.71 -6.92
CA THR A 233 21.58 -5.42 -7.61
C THR A 233 23.01 -4.91 -7.65
N TYR A 234 23.72 -4.96 -6.52
CA TYR A 234 25.04 -4.33 -6.37
C TYR A 234 26.18 -5.34 -6.12
N SER A 235 25.85 -6.62 -5.92
CA SER A 235 26.79 -7.68 -5.51
C SER A 235 27.52 -7.40 -4.18
N VAL A 236 26.98 -6.50 -3.37
CA VAL A 236 27.45 -6.15 -2.02
C VAL A 236 26.25 -5.94 -1.11
N VAL A 237 26.45 -6.12 0.20
CA VAL A 237 25.41 -5.91 1.21
C VAL A 237 26.03 -5.15 2.39
N PRO A 238 25.51 -3.98 2.78
CA PRO A 238 25.95 -3.27 3.97
C PRO A 238 25.67 -4.08 5.23
N TYR A 239 26.62 -4.10 6.17
CA TYR A 239 26.36 -4.69 7.48
C TYR A 239 25.39 -3.79 8.27
N VAL A 240 24.32 -4.41 8.78
CA VAL A 240 23.28 -3.76 9.58
C VAL A 240 23.32 -4.31 11.00
N GLN A 241 23.52 -3.42 11.98
CA GLN A 241 23.52 -3.78 13.39
C GLN A 241 22.17 -3.43 14.03
N ILE A 242 21.60 -4.38 14.79
CA ILE A 242 20.37 -4.16 15.56
C ILE A 242 20.72 -3.95 17.04
N GLU A 243 20.24 -2.84 17.60
CA GLU A 243 20.28 -2.55 19.03
C GLU A 243 18.85 -2.57 19.57
N ASN A 244 18.51 -3.64 20.30
CA ASN A 244 17.16 -3.84 20.82
C ASN A 244 17.09 -3.62 22.34
N CYS A 245 16.42 -2.54 22.74
CA CYS A 245 16.14 -2.17 24.12
C CYS A 245 14.65 -2.34 24.48
N MET A 246 13.84 -3.01 23.65
CA MET A 246 12.45 -3.33 23.99
C MET A 246 12.38 -4.34 25.15
N HIS A 247 11.55 -4.03 26.14
CA HIS A 247 11.36 -4.89 27.31
C HIS A 247 10.27 -5.95 27.10
N LYS A 248 9.21 -5.60 26.38
CA LYS A 248 8.02 -6.46 26.24
C LYS A 248 7.50 -6.46 24.80
N PRO A 249 7.04 -7.61 24.27
CA PRO A 249 6.34 -7.65 23.00
C PRO A 249 4.97 -6.97 23.10
N LEU A 250 4.50 -6.41 21.98
CA LEU A 250 3.20 -5.73 21.89
C LEU A 250 2.32 -6.38 20.82
N PRO A 251 0.99 -6.35 20.94
CA PRO A 251 0.13 -6.80 19.86
C PRO A 251 0.22 -5.87 18.64
N TYR A 252 0.53 -6.41 17.47
CA TYR A 252 0.62 -5.60 16.24
C TYR A 252 0.30 -6.39 14.97
N PHE A 253 0.08 -5.68 13.86
CA PHE A 253 -0.01 -6.26 12.51
C PHE A 253 1.40 -6.35 11.89
N PRO A 254 2.04 -7.52 11.85
CA PRO A 254 3.43 -7.63 11.42
C PRO A 254 3.64 -7.15 9.98
N SER A 255 2.70 -7.50 9.09
CA SER A 255 2.74 -7.14 7.67
C SER A 255 2.87 -5.64 7.40
N VAL A 256 2.27 -4.79 8.25
CA VAL A 256 2.35 -3.33 8.11
C VAL A 256 3.74 -2.83 8.48
N VAL A 257 4.29 -3.32 9.60
CA VAL A 257 5.62 -2.93 10.08
C VAL A 257 6.68 -3.40 9.10
N GLU A 258 6.60 -4.65 8.67
CA GLU A 258 7.55 -5.23 7.73
C GLU A 258 7.53 -4.52 6.37
N TYR A 259 6.37 -4.07 5.89
CA TYR A 259 6.30 -3.25 4.68
C TYR A 259 7.08 -1.94 4.83
N ILE A 260 6.84 -1.19 5.91
CA ILE A 260 7.55 0.07 6.18
C ILE A 260 9.07 -0.19 6.32
N LEU A 261 9.45 -1.23 7.07
CA LEU A 261 10.86 -1.59 7.27
C LEU A 261 11.55 -1.94 5.96
N ARG A 262 10.94 -2.75 5.09
CA ARG A 262 11.52 -3.08 3.77
C ARG A 262 11.75 -1.83 2.93
N GLU A 263 10.80 -0.90 2.89
CA GLU A 263 10.95 0.34 2.12
C GLU A 263 12.10 1.22 2.66
N LEU A 264 12.16 1.41 3.98
CA LEU A 264 13.22 2.20 4.61
C LEU A 264 14.60 1.55 4.48
N LEU A 265 14.70 0.23 4.68
CA LEU A 265 15.97 -0.50 4.56
C LEU A 265 16.51 -0.51 3.13
N LYS A 266 15.64 -0.62 2.12
CA LYS A 266 16.05 -0.47 0.72
C LYS A 266 16.67 0.89 0.47
N ASN A 267 16.04 1.96 0.97
CA ASN A 267 16.55 3.32 0.83
C ASN A 267 17.91 3.47 1.51
N SER A 268 18.04 3.02 2.76
CA SER A 268 19.31 3.08 3.50
C SER A 268 20.42 2.26 2.83
N MET A 269 20.15 1.01 2.44
CA MET A 269 21.16 0.16 1.78
C MET A 269 21.59 0.73 0.42
N ARG A 270 20.64 1.20 -0.38
CA ARG A 270 20.91 1.89 -1.65
C ARG A 270 21.80 3.11 -1.42
N ALA A 271 21.44 3.99 -0.49
CA ALA A 271 22.20 5.20 -0.19
C ALA A 271 23.64 4.88 0.23
N ILE A 272 23.84 3.89 1.12
CA ILE A 272 25.19 3.45 1.53
C ILE A 272 26.01 3.00 0.33
N VAL A 273 25.46 2.15 -0.54
CA VAL A 273 26.21 1.60 -1.68
C VAL A 273 26.52 2.67 -2.72
N GLU A 274 25.53 3.47 -3.09
CA GLU A 274 25.68 4.52 -4.11
C GLU A 274 26.60 5.65 -3.64
N TYR A 275 26.51 6.05 -2.36
CA TYR A 275 27.43 7.02 -1.77
C TYR A 275 28.88 6.53 -1.80
N ASN A 276 29.13 5.27 -1.42
CA ASN A 276 30.48 4.70 -1.49
C ASN A 276 30.96 4.50 -2.94
N LYS A 277 30.06 4.22 -3.90
CA LYS A 277 30.41 4.20 -5.34
C LYS A 277 30.93 5.56 -5.79
N VAL A 278 30.27 6.65 -5.38
CA VAL A 278 30.69 8.02 -5.71
C VAL A 278 32.03 8.34 -5.04
N LEU A 279 32.19 8.05 -3.74
CA LEU A 279 33.42 8.34 -3.00
C LEU A 279 34.64 7.56 -3.51
N LEU A 280 34.47 6.27 -3.85
CA LEU A 280 35.55 5.37 -4.25
C LEU A 280 35.74 5.28 -5.76
N GLY A 281 34.84 5.91 -6.54
CA GLY A 281 34.90 6.06 -7.98
C GLY A 281 34.41 4.87 -8.81
N ASN A 282 34.35 3.65 -8.25
CA ASN A 282 33.81 2.48 -8.97
C ASN A 282 33.33 1.36 -8.02
N MET A 283 32.53 0.44 -8.58
CA MET A 283 31.94 -0.69 -7.82
C MET A 283 32.96 -1.74 -7.36
N GLN A 284 34.12 -1.87 -8.04
CA GLN A 284 35.15 -2.81 -7.62
C GLN A 284 35.81 -2.36 -6.31
N HIS A 285 36.05 -1.06 -6.15
CA HIS A 285 36.55 -0.49 -4.91
C HIS A 285 35.51 -0.60 -3.79
N VAL A 286 34.22 -0.40 -4.09
CA VAL A 286 33.13 -0.64 -3.12
C VAL A 286 33.16 -2.08 -2.63
N LYS A 287 33.27 -3.06 -3.54
CA LYS A 287 33.39 -4.49 -3.16
C LYS A 287 34.58 -4.75 -2.23
N ASN A 288 35.74 -4.14 -2.51
CA ASN A 288 36.92 -4.28 -1.66
C ASN A 288 36.69 -3.64 -0.28
N PHE A 289 36.15 -2.42 -0.24
CA PHE A 289 35.82 -1.71 1.00
C PHE A 289 34.88 -2.53 1.90
N PHE A 290 33.81 -3.10 1.34
CA PHE A 290 32.87 -3.93 2.12
C PHE A 290 33.51 -5.26 2.58
N ASN A 291 34.45 -5.81 1.80
CA ASN A 291 35.16 -7.03 2.17
C ASN A 291 36.17 -6.79 3.31
N GLU A 292 36.82 -5.63 3.34
CA GLU A 292 37.76 -5.25 4.39
C GLU A 292 37.04 -4.84 5.68
N ASN A 293 35.85 -4.23 5.56
CA ASN A 293 35.09 -3.65 6.67
C ASN A 293 33.79 -4.42 6.97
N ARG A 294 33.81 -5.75 6.89
CA ARG A 294 32.61 -6.60 7.08
C ARG A 294 31.94 -6.48 8.45
N GLN A 295 32.65 -5.97 9.45
CA GLN A 295 32.15 -5.80 10.82
C GLN A 295 31.70 -4.37 11.11
N ASP A 296 31.94 -3.43 10.20
CA ASP A 296 31.60 -2.03 10.41
C ASP A 296 30.12 -1.83 10.12
N ALA A 297 29.37 -1.46 11.16
CA ALA A 297 27.93 -1.20 11.05
C ALA A 297 27.68 0.11 10.30
N LEU A 298 27.55 0.02 8.97
CA LEU A 298 27.20 1.14 8.09
C LEU A 298 25.72 1.54 8.21
N CYS A 299 24.90 0.67 8.80
CA CYS A 299 23.54 0.95 9.21
C CYS A 299 23.31 0.42 10.63
N LYS A 300 22.68 1.24 11.47
CA LYS A 300 22.28 0.88 12.84
C LYS A 300 20.79 1.05 13.00
N ILE A 301 20.15 0.06 13.63
CA ILE A 301 18.72 0.08 13.92
C ILE A 301 18.52 0.03 15.42
N PHE A 302 17.93 1.08 15.97
CA PHE A 302 17.61 1.17 17.39
C PHE A 302 16.14 0.85 17.59
N ILE A 303 15.85 -0.07 18.50
CA ILE A 303 14.49 -0.47 18.85
C ILE A 303 14.27 -0.19 20.33
N THR A 304 13.28 0.63 20.65
CA THR A 304 12.97 1.05 22.02
C THR A 304 11.46 1.02 22.27
N SER A 305 11.04 0.85 23.53
CA SER A 305 9.67 1.14 23.95
C SER A 305 9.58 2.48 24.67
N ASP A 306 8.39 3.07 24.68
CA ASP A 306 8.08 4.19 25.57
C ASP A 306 8.01 3.70 27.04
N PRO A 307 8.06 4.61 28.04
CA PRO A 307 8.12 4.21 29.46
C PRO A 307 6.93 3.37 29.95
N ASN A 308 5.80 3.42 29.24
CA ASN A 308 4.59 2.68 29.57
C ASN A 308 4.48 1.33 28.83
N ASP A 309 5.43 1.01 27.94
CA ASP A 309 5.36 -0.12 27.01
C ASP A 309 4.01 -0.15 26.24
N GLU A 310 3.55 1.01 25.77
CA GLU A 310 2.35 1.15 24.93
C GLU A 310 2.74 1.34 23.46
N HIS A 311 3.91 1.93 23.21
CA HIS A 311 4.44 2.22 21.88
C HIS A 311 5.86 1.70 21.75
N PHE A 312 6.24 1.36 20.52
CA PHE A 312 7.63 1.07 20.17
C PHE A 312 8.11 2.02 19.09
N THR A 313 9.40 2.36 19.13
CA THR A 313 10.09 3.15 18.13
C THR A 313 11.15 2.30 17.47
N ILE A 314 11.22 2.34 16.14
CA ILE A 314 12.32 1.78 15.35
C ILE A 314 13.00 2.95 14.63
N ALA A 315 14.24 3.25 15.00
CA ALA A 315 15.04 4.27 14.33
C ALA A 315 16.10 3.60 13.46
N ILE A 316 16.19 3.99 12.18
CA ILE A 316 17.19 3.50 11.23
C ILE A 316 18.16 4.64 10.95
N GLN A 317 19.45 4.39 11.20
CA GLN A 317 20.52 5.34 10.98
C GLN A 317 21.54 4.73 10.02
N ASP A 318 21.69 5.31 8.84
CA ASP A 318 22.68 4.89 7.85
C ASP A 318 23.82 5.91 7.67
N GLN A 319 24.90 5.45 7.04
CA GLN A 319 26.03 6.26 6.61
C GLN A 319 26.01 6.49 5.08
N GLY A 320 24.83 6.70 4.50
CA GLY A 320 24.62 6.87 3.06
C GLY A 320 24.80 8.28 2.51
N GLY A 321 25.57 9.14 3.19
CA GLY A 321 25.83 10.51 2.75
C GLY A 321 24.76 11.55 3.15
N GLY A 322 23.59 11.11 3.59
CA GLY A 322 22.52 12.00 4.07
C GLY A 322 21.76 12.74 2.95
N ILE A 323 20.90 13.68 3.35
CA ILE A 323 20.07 14.49 2.46
C ILE A 323 20.37 15.97 2.75
N ASP A 324 20.96 16.67 1.78
CA ASP A 324 21.45 18.05 1.94
C ASP A 324 20.33 19.05 2.33
N GLU A 325 19.16 18.92 1.71
CA GLU A 325 17.98 19.74 2.01
C GLU A 325 16.77 18.85 2.28
N ILE A 326 16.39 18.73 3.55
CA ILE A 326 15.12 18.14 3.94
C ILE A 326 14.02 19.14 3.60
N ASN A 327 13.26 18.86 2.56
CA ASN A 327 12.08 19.61 2.20
C ASN A 327 10.89 18.67 1.99
N GLU A 328 9.69 19.23 1.88
CA GLU A 328 8.45 18.47 1.66
C GLU A 328 8.48 17.65 0.37
N THR A 329 9.40 17.94 -0.57
CA THR A 329 9.48 17.19 -1.84
C THR A 329 9.93 15.75 -1.65
N LEU A 330 10.69 15.45 -0.59
CA LEU A 330 11.10 14.09 -0.25
C LEU A 330 9.90 13.15 -0.02
N PHE A 331 8.82 13.69 0.53
CA PHE A 331 7.61 12.92 0.83
C PHE A 331 6.61 12.91 -0.33
N ARG A 332 6.92 13.59 -1.44
CA ARG A 332 6.02 13.60 -2.58
C ARG A 332 5.97 12.22 -3.23
N TYR A 333 4.78 11.71 -3.44
CA TYR A 333 4.53 10.65 -4.40
C TYR A 333 5.22 10.95 -5.73
N MET A 334 5.82 9.92 -6.34
CA MET A 334 6.58 9.99 -7.59
C MET A 334 7.90 10.75 -7.55
N PHE A 335 8.27 11.34 -6.41
CA PHE A 335 9.60 11.84 -6.25
C PHE A 335 10.58 10.70 -6.03
N THR A 336 11.69 10.70 -6.77
CA THR A 336 12.84 9.84 -6.54
C THR A 336 14.06 10.75 -6.42
N GLY A 337 14.78 10.66 -5.31
CA GLY A 337 16.03 11.39 -5.14
C GLY A 337 17.09 10.81 -6.08
N ASP A 338 17.47 11.57 -7.10
CA ASP A 338 18.67 11.28 -7.88
C ASP A 338 19.88 11.86 -7.15
N ILE A 339 20.86 11.01 -6.84
CA ILE A 339 22.21 11.49 -6.52
C ILE A 339 22.75 12.09 -7.82
N LYS A 340 23.10 13.37 -7.79
CA LYS A 340 23.40 14.20 -8.97
C LYS A 340 24.35 13.53 -9.99
N GLU A 341 23.78 13.34 -11.19
CA GLU A 341 24.33 13.38 -12.57
C GLU A 341 24.93 12.14 -13.27
N LYS A 342 24.24 11.82 -14.40
CA LYS A 342 24.68 11.39 -15.75
C LYS A 342 24.99 9.90 -15.99
N GLU A 343 24.00 9.19 -16.52
CA GLU A 343 23.95 8.70 -17.92
C GLU A 343 22.63 7.96 -18.21
N GLU A 344 22.12 8.05 -19.45
CA GLU A 344 20.84 7.49 -19.91
C GLU A 344 20.77 5.95 -19.89
N GLU A 345 21.85 5.25 -19.51
CA GLU A 345 21.86 3.80 -19.26
C GLU A 345 21.46 3.44 -17.81
N GLU A 346 21.54 4.37 -16.84
CA GLU A 346 21.31 4.11 -15.41
C GLU A 346 19.83 4.03 -15.01
N THR A 347 18.94 4.60 -15.84
CA THR A 347 17.48 4.46 -15.67
C THR A 347 17.02 3.01 -15.70
N ASN A 348 17.73 2.13 -16.41
CA ASN A 348 17.38 0.71 -16.49
C ASN A 348 17.67 -0.04 -15.19
N VAL A 349 18.73 0.29 -14.45
CA VAL A 349 19.07 -0.41 -13.20
C VAL A 349 18.12 0.02 -12.06
N ILE A 350 17.77 1.31 -12.01
CA ILE A 350 16.82 1.85 -11.03
C ILE A 350 15.39 1.35 -11.32
N ALA A 351 14.98 1.34 -12.60
CA ALA A 351 13.70 0.79 -13.01
C ALA A 351 13.62 -0.72 -12.77
N ASP A 352 14.70 -1.47 -13.02
CA ASP A 352 14.75 -2.92 -12.80
C ASP A 352 14.78 -3.28 -11.29
N PHE A 353 15.40 -2.45 -10.45
CA PHE A 353 15.26 -2.55 -8.98
C PHE A 353 13.81 -2.28 -8.54
N GLN A 354 13.11 -1.31 -9.12
CA GLN A 354 11.74 -0.98 -8.76
C GLN A 354 10.67 -1.91 -9.39
N GLU A 355 10.91 -2.46 -10.58
CA GLU A 355 10.00 -3.39 -11.27
C GLU A 355 10.04 -4.79 -10.64
N ARG A 356 11.23 -5.29 -10.28
CA ARG A 356 11.36 -6.56 -9.52
C ARG A 356 10.67 -6.50 -8.14
N MET A 357 10.45 -5.29 -7.63
CA MET A 357 9.77 -5.00 -6.35
C MET A 357 8.23 -4.94 -6.43
N ILE A 358 7.63 -4.73 -7.61
CA ILE A 358 6.16 -4.74 -7.77
C ILE A 358 5.64 -6.17 -7.93
N GLN A 359 6.51 -7.10 -8.35
CA GLN A 359 6.15 -8.48 -8.69
C GLN A 359 6.42 -9.51 -7.58
N SER A 360 7.20 -9.14 -6.54
CA SER A 360 7.39 -9.92 -5.31
C SER A 360 6.47 -9.42 -4.20
#